data_AF-A0A1Y3G1V7-F1
#
_entry.id   AF-A0A1Y3G1V7-F1
#
_cell.length_a   1.000
_cell.length_b   1.000
_cell.length_c   1.000
_cell.angle_alpha   90.00
_cell.angle_beta   90.00
_cell.angle_gamma   90.00
#
_symmetry.space_group_name_H-M   'P 1'
#
loop_
_entity.id
_entity.type
_entity.pdbx_description
1 polymer ?
#
loop_
_entity_poly.entity_id
_entity_poly.type
_entity_poly.pdbx_seq_one_letter_code
_entity_poly.pdbx_strand_id
1 'polypeptide(L)'
;MLRLKTSSFIPVVFSAFCCFSSVAHAEKKDSVNGNVPNAQLQKELAVLRFQPDSASESCINALKELHKTQDLIDKKEQRSSSDPDLAIAHDVLESDFENAIEMCSPDVRRLCGVHDPDVKLAKACENVGSLPDTTPEN
;
A
#
# COMPACT_ATOMS: atom_id res chain seq x y z
N MET A 1 -56.12 30.01 27.25
CA MET A 1 -56.88 29.06 26.41
C MET A 1 -57.21 29.73 25.09
N LEU A 2 -56.64 29.26 23.98
CA LEU A 2 -57.36 28.86 22.76
C LEU A 2 -56.34 28.40 21.71
N ARG A 3 -56.38 27.12 21.37
CA ARG A 3 -55.72 26.56 20.19
C ARG A 3 -56.52 26.94 18.96
N LEU A 4 -55.88 27.44 17.91
CA LEU A 4 -56.38 27.27 16.54
C LEU A 4 -55.28 26.69 15.65
N LYS A 5 -55.75 25.81 14.78
CA LYS A 5 -55.05 24.77 14.04
C LYS A 5 -55.10 25.15 12.57
N THR A 6 -53.96 25.27 11.91
CA THR A 6 -53.89 25.32 10.45
C THR A 6 -52.81 24.36 9.98
N SER A 7 -53.29 23.18 9.61
CA SER A 7 -52.61 22.15 8.85
C SER A 7 -52.32 22.72 7.46
N SER A 8 -51.05 22.79 7.07
CA SER A 8 -50.66 22.99 5.68
C SER A 8 -49.86 21.77 5.27
N PHE A 9 -50.48 20.98 4.40
CA PHE A 9 -49.95 19.76 3.80
C PHE A 9 -48.80 20.13 2.86
N ILE A 10 -47.57 19.78 3.24
CA ILE A 10 -46.42 19.82 2.34
C ILE A 10 -46.44 18.51 1.54
N PRO A 11 -46.47 18.55 0.19
CA PRO A 11 -46.47 17.34 -0.61
C PRO A 11 -45.15 16.60 -0.44
N VAL A 12 -45.24 15.39 0.11
CA VAL A 12 -44.16 14.40 0.13
C VAL A 12 -43.91 13.97 -1.31
N VAL A 13 -42.91 14.55 -1.96
CA VAL A 13 -42.38 14.05 -3.22
C VAL A 13 -41.60 12.77 -2.91
N PHE A 14 -42.26 11.64 -3.15
CA PHE A 14 -41.68 10.31 -3.15
C PHE A 14 -40.71 10.21 -4.35
N SER A 15 -39.48 10.67 -4.18
CA SER A 15 -38.38 10.37 -5.10
C SER A 15 -37.73 9.07 -4.69
N ALA A 16 -38.29 7.96 -5.18
CA ALA A 16 -37.60 6.69 -5.22
C ALA A 16 -36.47 6.80 -6.25
N PHE A 17 -35.24 7.02 -5.78
CA PHE A 17 -34.04 6.73 -6.55
C PHE A 17 -33.12 5.86 -5.71
N CYS A 18 -32.95 4.64 -6.23
CA CYS A 18 -32.25 3.55 -5.60
C CYS A 18 -30.79 3.90 -5.26
N CYS A 19 -30.41 3.46 -4.07
CA CYS A 19 -29.07 3.11 -3.60
C CYS A 19 -27.96 3.13 -4.65
N PHE A 20 -27.09 4.13 -4.56
CA PHE A 20 -25.65 3.86 -4.65
C PHE A 20 -24.98 4.73 -3.59
N SER A 21 -24.66 4.08 -2.47
CA SER A 21 -23.67 4.58 -1.53
C SER A 21 -22.43 4.94 -2.34
N SER A 22 -22.11 6.23 -2.42
CA SER A 22 -20.75 6.64 -2.74
C SER A 22 -19.89 6.11 -1.59
N VAL A 23 -19.39 4.88 -1.77
CA VAL A 23 -18.16 4.44 -1.11
C VAL A 23 -17.10 5.43 -1.60
N ALA A 24 -16.90 6.46 -0.79
CA ALA A 24 -15.67 7.21 -0.81
C ALA A 24 -14.61 6.22 -0.30
N HIS A 25 -13.99 5.48 -1.21
CA HIS A 25 -12.67 4.93 -0.93
C HIS A 25 -11.77 6.16 -0.70
N ALA A 26 -11.58 6.50 0.57
CA ALA A 26 -10.40 7.22 0.97
C ALA A 26 -9.23 6.30 0.64
N GLU A 27 -8.75 6.41 -0.59
CA GLU A 27 -7.42 5.97 -0.99
C GLU A 27 -6.47 6.70 -0.05
N LYS A 28 -6.13 6.06 1.06
CA LYS A 28 -4.98 6.42 1.87
C LYS A 28 -3.82 6.33 0.89
N LYS A 29 -3.40 7.49 0.37
CA LYS A 29 -2.09 7.63 -0.23
C LYS A 29 -1.12 7.32 0.89
N ASP A 30 -0.74 6.06 1.03
CA ASP A 30 0.51 5.69 1.67
C ASP A 30 1.60 6.28 0.78
N SER A 31 1.87 7.57 0.97
CA SER A 31 3.02 8.24 0.38
C SER A 31 4.25 7.78 1.14
N VAL A 32 4.58 6.50 1.01
CA VAL A 32 5.92 6.02 1.32
C VAL A 32 6.78 6.57 0.20
N ASN A 33 7.50 7.65 0.52
CA ASN A 33 8.47 8.33 -0.32
C ASN A 33 9.15 7.34 -1.29
N GLY A 34 8.92 7.52 -2.58
CA GLY A 34 9.23 6.52 -3.60
C GLY A 34 10.72 6.44 -3.90
N ASN A 35 11.49 5.80 -3.03
CA ASN A 35 12.81 5.31 -3.41
C ASN A 35 12.66 4.08 -4.35
N VAL A 36 13.64 3.88 -5.24
CA VAL A 36 13.63 2.78 -6.22
C VAL A 36 13.46 1.40 -5.54
N PRO A 37 14.12 1.11 -4.39
CA PRO A 37 13.92 -0.15 -3.68
C PRO A 37 12.48 -0.36 -3.19
N ASN A 38 11.82 0.64 -2.60
CA ASN A 38 10.43 0.53 -2.19
C ASN A 38 9.51 0.23 -3.38
N ALA A 39 9.65 0.97 -4.48
CA ALA A 39 8.84 0.73 -5.68
C ALA A 39 9.00 -0.70 -6.22
N GLN A 40 10.22 -1.25 -6.17
CA GLN A 40 10.48 -2.64 -6.53
C GLN A 40 9.84 -3.62 -5.56
N LEU A 41 10.02 -3.41 -4.25
CA LEU A 41 9.41 -4.27 -3.22
C LEU A 41 7.88 -4.28 -3.34
N GLN A 42 7.23 -3.15 -3.63
CA GLN A 42 5.77 -3.11 -3.83
C GLN A 42 5.31 -3.97 -5.01
N LYS A 43 6.10 -4.05 -6.09
CA LYS A 43 5.79 -4.94 -7.23
C LYS A 43 5.90 -6.41 -6.84
N GLU A 44 6.96 -6.77 -6.10
CA GLU A 44 7.13 -8.11 -5.56
C GLU A 44 5.98 -8.51 -4.61
N LEU A 45 5.62 -7.62 -3.69
CA LEU A 45 4.49 -7.84 -2.78
C LEU A 45 3.16 -7.91 -3.53
N ALA A 46 2.99 -7.18 -4.64
CA ALA A 46 1.79 -7.29 -5.47
C ALA A 46 1.63 -8.69 -6.07
N VAL A 47 2.72 -9.39 -6.41
CA VAL A 47 2.69 -10.80 -6.82
C VAL A 47 2.36 -11.70 -5.64
N LEU A 48 3.04 -11.54 -4.50
CA LEU A 48 2.82 -12.39 -3.33
C LEU A 48 1.40 -12.29 -2.75
N ARG A 49 0.70 -11.17 -2.96
CA ARG A 49 -0.73 -11.00 -2.58
C ARG A 49 -1.67 -12.01 -3.23
N PHE A 50 -1.32 -12.61 -4.37
CA PHE A 50 -2.14 -13.66 -4.98
C PHE A 50 -2.11 -14.97 -4.21
N GLN A 51 -1.01 -15.25 -3.51
CA GLN A 51 -0.87 -16.43 -2.65
C GLN A 51 0.04 -16.11 -1.45
N PRO A 52 -0.49 -15.44 -0.40
CA PRO A 52 0.29 -14.93 0.72
C PRO A 52 1.08 -16.01 1.47
N ASP A 53 0.52 -17.23 1.56
CA ASP A 53 1.16 -18.38 2.22
C ASP A 53 2.39 -18.90 1.46
N SER A 54 2.68 -18.37 0.26
CA SER A 54 3.89 -18.69 -0.52
C SER A 54 5.12 -17.92 -0.07
N ALA A 55 4.93 -16.87 0.74
CA ALA A 55 6.02 -16.10 1.29
C ALA A 55 6.77 -16.95 2.32
N SER A 56 8.07 -17.09 2.12
CA SER A 56 8.95 -17.77 3.04
C SER A 56 9.11 -16.99 4.34
N GLU A 57 9.48 -17.70 5.41
CA GLU A 57 9.84 -17.07 6.68
C GLU A 57 10.94 -16.01 6.51
N SER A 58 11.87 -16.20 5.58
CA SER A 58 12.91 -15.22 5.28
C SER A 58 12.32 -13.91 4.73
N CYS A 59 11.43 -13.98 3.74
CA CYS A 59 10.73 -12.81 3.22
C CYS A 59 9.91 -12.11 4.32
N ILE A 60 9.12 -12.88 5.08
CA ILE A 60 8.29 -12.34 6.16
C ILE A 60 9.14 -11.66 7.25
N ASN A 61 10.28 -12.25 7.62
CA ASN A 61 11.16 -11.67 8.63
C ASN A 61 11.85 -10.41 8.12
N ALA A 62 12.28 -10.37 6.85
CA ALA A 62 12.83 -9.15 6.25
C ALA A 62 11.80 -8.00 6.24
N LEU A 63 10.54 -8.28 5.88
CA LEU A 63 9.46 -7.29 5.94
C LEU A 63 9.19 -6.79 7.37
N LYS A 64 9.32 -7.66 8.38
CA LYS A 64 9.20 -7.24 9.79
C LYS A 64 10.31 -6.30 10.21
N GLU A 65 11.57 -6.56 9.84
CA GLU A 65 12.67 -5.65 10.15
C GLU A 65 12.49 -4.29 9.47
N LEU A 66 12.11 -4.29 8.20
CA LEU A 66 11.77 -3.07 7.46
C LEU A 66 10.70 -2.23 8.17
N HIS A 67 9.61 -2.86 8.62
CA HIS A 67 8.57 -2.15 9.37
C HIS A 67 9.05 -1.64 10.74
N LYS A 68 9.93 -2.36 11.44
CA LYS A 68 10.52 -1.86 12.69
C LYS A 68 11.36 -0.61 12.46
N THR A 69 12.10 -0.54 11.35
CA THR A 69 12.89 0.64 11.00
C THR A 69 12.01 1.83 10.65
N GLN A 70 10.91 1.62 9.91
CA GLN A 70 9.91 2.66 9.67
C GLN A 70 9.30 3.19 10.98
N ASP A 71 8.89 2.30 11.87
CA ASP A 71 8.37 2.66 13.21
C ASP A 71 9.40 3.44 14.04
N LEU A 72 10.68 3.12 13.90
CA LEU A 72 11.76 3.80 14.59
C LEU A 72 11.94 5.23 14.05
N ILE A 73 11.88 5.41 12.73
CA ILE A 73 11.93 6.72 12.06
C ILE A 73 10.75 7.57 12.54
N ASP A 74 9.52 7.06 12.43
CA ASP A 74 8.31 7.78 12.85
C ASP A 74 8.40 8.25 14.30
N LYS A 75 8.89 7.40 15.21
CA LYS A 75 9.09 7.75 16.62
C LYS A 75 10.16 8.82 16.83
N LYS A 76 11.24 8.80 16.04
CA LYS A 76 12.31 9.81 16.11
C LYS A 76 11.82 11.15 15.59
N GLU A 77 11.16 11.17 14.44
CA GLU A 77 10.57 12.39 13.86
C GLU A 77 9.55 13.05 14.80
N GLN A 78 8.71 12.25 15.47
CA GLN A 78 7.76 12.74 16.47
C GLN A 78 8.43 13.36 17.70
N ARG A 79 9.64 12.91 18.06
CA ARG A 79 10.41 13.45 19.19
C ARG A 79 11.21 14.69 18.80
N SER A 80 11.88 14.63 17.66
CA SER A 80 12.70 15.71 17.13
C SER A 80 12.99 15.48 15.65
N SER A 81 12.61 16.42 14.80
CA SER A 81 12.95 16.41 13.37
C SER A 81 14.44 16.65 13.09
N SER A 82 15.24 16.94 14.11
CA SER A 82 16.70 17.14 14.02
C SER A 82 17.47 16.06 14.78
N ASP A 83 16.87 14.89 15.01
CA ASP A 83 17.54 13.75 15.63
C ASP A 83 18.72 13.32 14.72
N PRO A 84 19.97 13.31 15.22
CA PRO A 84 21.13 12.93 14.42
C PRO A 84 21.07 11.47 13.95
N ASP A 85 20.32 10.61 14.65
CA ASP A 85 20.15 9.20 14.29
C ASP A 85 19.05 9.00 13.23
N LEU A 86 18.41 10.07 12.76
CA LEU A 86 17.38 10.00 11.72
C LEU A 86 17.99 9.65 10.36
N ALA A 87 19.11 10.28 10.00
CA ALA A 87 19.81 9.98 8.75
C ALA A 87 20.27 8.52 8.71
N ILE A 88 20.87 8.04 9.80
CA ILE A 88 21.29 6.63 9.95
C ILE A 88 20.08 5.69 9.83
N ALA A 89 18.94 6.04 10.42
CA ALA A 89 17.74 5.23 10.32
C ALA A 89 17.19 5.17 8.88
N HIS A 90 17.29 6.25 8.11
CA HIS A 90 16.94 6.24 6.68
C HIS A 90 17.88 5.36 5.85
N ASP A 91 19.19 5.37 6.13
CA ASP A 91 20.15 4.48 5.46
C ASP A 91 19.85 3.00 5.77
N VAL A 92 19.54 2.69 7.03
CA VAL A 92 19.10 1.35 7.43
C VAL A 92 17.79 0.97 6.74
N LEU A 93 16.84 1.90 6.62
CA LEU A 93 15.57 1.67 5.92
C LEU A 93 15.80 1.32 4.44
N GLU A 94 16.71 2.01 3.77
CA GLU A 94 17.07 1.68 2.38
C GLU A 94 17.67 0.28 2.27
N SER A 95 18.59 -0.08 3.18
CA SER A 95 19.14 -1.44 3.26
C SER A 95 18.06 -2.49 3.55
N ASP A 96 17.09 -2.18 4.41
CA ASP A 96 15.99 -3.08 4.72
C ASP A 96 15.08 -3.30 3.50
N PHE A 97 14.86 -2.30 2.66
CA PHE A 97 14.16 -2.48 1.39
C PHE A 97 14.91 -3.43 0.46
N GLU A 98 16.22 -3.24 0.28
CA GLU A 98 17.05 -4.11 -0.56
C GLU A 98 17.06 -5.56 -0.05
N ASN A 99 17.22 -5.73 1.26
CA ASN A 99 17.17 -7.04 1.90
C ASN A 99 15.79 -7.70 1.76
N ALA A 100 14.71 -6.93 1.93
CA ALA A 100 13.35 -7.45 1.72
C ALA A 100 13.13 -7.92 0.26
N ILE A 101 13.61 -7.16 -0.73
CA ILE A 101 13.58 -7.58 -2.14
C ILE A 101 14.37 -8.89 -2.31
N GLU A 102 15.60 -8.95 -1.81
CA GLU A 102 16.44 -10.15 -1.95
C GLU A 102 15.77 -11.39 -1.36
N MET A 103 15.16 -11.25 -0.18
CA MET A 103 14.52 -12.37 0.53
C MET A 103 13.16 -12.76 -0.06
N CYS A 104 12.40 -11.82 -0.64
CA CYS A 104 11.08 -12.08 -1.23
C CYS A 104 11.15 -12.51 -2.71
N SER A 105 12.18 -12.12 -3.44
CA SER A 105 12.31 -12.42 -4.87
C SER A 105 12.28 -13.93 -5.22
N PRO A 106 12.85 -14.86 -4.45
CA PRO A 106 12.70 -16.31 -4.71
C PRO A 106 11.25 -16.79 -4.64
N ASP A 107 10.46 -16.23 -3.72
CA ASP A 107 9.04 -16.58 -3.56
C ASP A 107 8.21 -16.04 -4.72
N VAL A 108 8.50 -14.80 -5.14
CA VAL A 108 7.92 -14.18 -6.34
C VAL A 108 8.23 -15.01 -7.58
N ARG A 109 9.49 -15.39 -7.80
CA ARG A 109 9.89 -16.23 -8.94
C ARG A 109 9.18 -17.58 -8.95
N ARG A 110 8.98 -18.19 -7.79
CA ARG A 110 8.24 -19.45 -7.66
C ARG A 110 6.79 -19.28 -8.07
N LEU A 111 6.14 -18.21 -7.62
CA LEU A 111 4.74 -17.95 -7.93
C LEU A 111 4.53 -17.56 -9.40
N CYS A 112 5.46 -16.81 -9.98
CA CYS A 112 5.46 -16.45 -11.40
C CYS A 112 5.86 -17.60 -12.33
N GLY A 113 6.46 -18.67 -11.80
CA GLY A 113 6.83 -19.87 -12.56
C GLY A 113 5.71 -20.89 -12.73
N VAL A 114 4.51 -20.63 -12.20
CA VAL A 114 3.35 -21.52 -12.32
C VAL A 114 2.87 -21.59 -13.77
N HIS A 115 2.52 -22.79 -14.24
CA HIS A 115 1.96 -22.98 -15.58
C HIS A 115 0.49 -22.54 -15.63
N ASP A 116 0.12 -21.81 -16.67
CA ASP A 116 -1.23 -21.24 -16.89
C ASP A 116 -1.72 -20.36 -15.72
N PRO A 117 -0.99 -19.28 -15.36
CA PRO A 117 -1.42 -18.38 -14.30
C PRO A 117 -2.66 -17.59 -14.71
N ASP A 118 -3.48 -17.20 -13.72
CA ASP A 118 -4.55 -16.22 -13.94
C ASP A 118 -3.99 -14.94 -14.58
N VAL A 119 -4.80 -14.29 -15.43
CA VAL A 119 -4.41 -13.08 -16.18
C VAL A 119 -3.89 -11.98 -15.27
N LYS A 120 -4.45 -11.82 -14.07
CA LYS A 120 -4.00 -10.80 -13.11
C LYS A 120 -2.65 -11.14 -12.49
N LEU A 121 -2.40 -12.43 -12.20
CA LEU A 121 -1.10 -12.89 -11.71
C LEU A 121 -0.04 -12.73 -12.80
N ALA A 122 -0.34 -13.12 -14.04
CA ALA A 122 0.55 -12.94 -15.18
C ALA A 122 0.98 -11.46 -15.34
N LYS A 123 0.00 -10.53 -15.29
CA LYS A 123 0.27 -9.09 -15.36
C LYS A 123 1.09 -8.58 -14.18
N ALA A 124 0.83 -9.06 -12.96
CA ALA A 124 1.62 -8.68 -11.80
C ALA A 124 3.09 -9.13 -11.94
N CYS A 125 3.31 -10.35 -12.44
CA CYS A 125 4.64 -10.90 -12.71
C CYS A 125 5.42 -10.12 -13.78
N GLU A 126 4.76 -9.68 -14.85
CA GLU A 126 5.37 -8.81 -15.88
C GLU A 126 5.88 -7.48 -15.29
N ASN A 127 5.11 -6.90 -14.36
CA ASN A 127 5.46 -5.62 -13.76
C ASN A 127 6.69 -5.70 -12.83
N VAL A 128 7.02 -6.87 -12.26
CA VAL A 128 8.19 -7.03 -11.36
C VAL A 128 9.51 -6.76 -12.07
N GLY A 129 9.63 -7.11 -13.36
CA GLY A 129 10.84 -6.88 -14.16
C GLY A 129 10.93 -5.48 -14.80
N SER A 130 9.87 -4.69 -14.72
CA SER A 130 9.85 -3.33 -15.27
C SER A 130 10.51 -2.38 -14.28
N LEU A 131 11.67 -1.80 -14.59
CA LEU A 131 12.28 -0.75 -13.76
C LEU A 131 11.30 0.44 -13.63
N PRO A 132 11.27 1.17 -12.50
CA PRO A 132 10.54 2.44 -12.44
C PRO A 132 11.13 3.40 -13.49
N ASP A 133 10.27 3.93 -14.36
CA ASP A 133 10.63 4.94 -15.36
C ASP A 133 11.05 6.22 -14.64
N THR A 134 12.35 6.38 -14.38
CA THR A 134 12.92 7.64 -13.90
C THR A 134 13.26 8.51 -15.10
N THR A 135 12.25 9.00 -15.80
CA THR A 135 12.42 10.10 -16.75
C THR A 135 12.36 11.42 -15.97
N PRO A 136 13.45 12.19 -15.87
CA PRO A 136 13.36 13.56 -15.40
C PRO A 136 12.68 14.38 -16.52
N GLU A 137 11.46 14.85 -16.29
CA GLU A 137 10.89 15.93 -17.10
C GLU A 137 11.79 17.17 -16.93
N ASN A 138 12.38 17.60 -18.04
CA ASN A 138 13.15 18.84 -18.20
C ASN A 138 12.22 19.91 -18.76
#